data_AF-A0A7W4FGN0-F1
#
_entry.id   AF-A0A7W4FGN0-F1
#
_cell.length_a   1.000
_cell.length_b   1.000
_cell.length_c   1.000
_cell.angle_alpha   90.00
_cell.angle_beta   90.00
_cell.angle_gamma   90.00
#
_symmetry.space_group_name_H-M   'P 1'
#
loop_
_entity.id
_entity.type
_entity.pdbx_description
1 polymer ?
#
loop_
_entity_poly.entity_id
_entity_poly.type
_entity_poly.pdbx_seq_one_letter_code
_entity_poly.pdbx_strand_id
1 'polypeptide(L)'
;MVEIFNSNFKNYIASELAKQSMNYSEDLDLRGNFMLLINRIRRTPIAQKRNVIESSVFNCPHEHMSSYQRFIQQVESGASLLRYCSRGNFTNPYKVKDQLFDDWGITHFHFVETGTKQVMFAIVEPETIFLLAVFPHGIGFGDVWYKKQLVEIVHNEFPSLIAYLKLNDSKKITATEDHRQARKLGLNLPVVLDDGSSYYPIGVGVISNKESMHDSMAWMHLSRQIEAYAQYTSNYMEGAAYGCGVETSKLSFSLDFAYDQQQQLFFAQCKSSCGVVISL
;
A
#
# COMPACT_ATOMS: atom_id res chain seq x y z
N MET A 1 28.86 8.23 -3.96
CA MET A 1 28.10 6.99 -3.66
C MET A 1 26.59 7.20 -3.68
N VAL A 2 26.03 8.15 -2.92
CA VAL A 2 24.56 8.34 -2.84
C VAL A 2 23.90 8.55 -4.21
N GLU A 3 24.52 9.31 -5.11
CA GLU A 3 24.02 9.52 -6.48
C GLU A 3 23.96 8.23 -7.31
N ILE A 4 24.97 7.36 -7.17
CA ILE A 4 25.02 6.06 -7.83
C ILE A 4 23.87 5.18 -7.33
N PHE A 5 23.68 5.11 -6.01
CA PHE A 5 22.61 4.31 -5.41
C PHE A 5 21.21 4.86 -5.71
N ASN A 6 21.04 6.19 -5.76
CA ASN A 6 19.80 6.81 -6.24
C ASN A 6 19.53 6.48 -7.71
N SER A 7 20.58 6.40 -8.55
CA SER A 7 20.45 5.95 -9.94
C SER A 7 20.05 4.46 -10.03
N ASN A 8 20.64 3.59 -9.20
CA ASN A 8 20.19 2.19 -9.10
C ASN A 8 18.72 2.11 -8.67
N PHE A 9 18.30 2.94 -7.73
CA PHE A 9 16.92 2.98 -7.27
C PHE A 9 15.96 3.52 -8.33
N LYS A 10 16.33 4.56 -9.08
CA LYS A 10 15.57 5.04 -10.26
C LYS A 10 15.32 3.90 -11.25
N ASN A 11 16.37 3.14 -11.57
CA ASN A 11 16.27 2.01 -12.51
C ASN A 11 15.36 0.90 -12.00
N TYR A 12 15.46 0.57 -10.71
CA TYR A 12 14.54 -0.37 -10.05
C TYR A 12 13.09 0.11 -10.16
N ILE A 13 12.79 1.35 -9.77
CA ILE A 13 11.44 1.91 -9.83
C ILE A 13 10.90 1.87 -11.27
N ALA A 14 11.70 2.28 -12.25
CA ALA A 14 11.30 2.24 -13.65
C ALA A 14 10.98 0.81 -14.13
N SER A 15 11.79 -0.17 -13.74
CA SER A 15 11.56 -1.58 -14.07
C SER A 15 10.27 -2.12 -13.44
N GLU A 16 10.05 -1.84 -12.15
CA GLU A 16 8.85 -2.30 -11.45
C GLU A 16 7.57 -1.62 -11.96
N LEU A 17 7.61 -0.32 -12.26
CA LEU A 17 6.49 0.37 -12.90
C LEU A 17 6.15 -0.27 -14.26
N ALA A 18 7.16 -0.61 -15.07
CA ALA A 18 6.94 -1.27 -16.36
C ALA A 18 6.26 -2.64 -16.21
N LYS A 19 6.65 -3.44 -15.20
CA LYS A 19 5.96 -4.71 -14.87
C LYS A 19 4.48 -4.49 -14.52
N GLN A 20 4.15 -3.33 -13.96
CA GLN A 20 2.78 -2.93 -13.63
C GLN A 20 2.05 -2.22 -14.79
N SER A 21 2.61 -2.22 -16.00
CA SER A 21 2.10 -1.47 -17.17
C SER A 21 1.97 0.04 -16.91
N MET A 22 2.92 0.60 -16.15
CA MET A 22 3.07 2.01 -15.86
C MET A 22 4.43 2.50 -16.35
N ASN A 23 4.57 3.80 -16.60
CA ASN A 23 5.82 4.40 -17.02
C ASN A 23 6.42 5.22 -15.88
N TYR A 24 7.75 5.26 -15.79
CA TYR A 24 8.45 6.27 -15.01
C TYR A 24 8.10 7.66 -15.57
N SER A 25 7.72 8.58 -14.70
CA SER A 25 7.37 9.95 -15.07
C SER A 25 8.57 10.87 -14.82
N GLU A 26 9.07 11.50 -15.88
CA GLU A 26 10.13 12.51 -15.77
C GLU A 26 9.60 13.84 -15.19
N ASP A 27 8.28 14.03 -15.10
CA ASP A 27 7.66 15.16 -14.39
C ASP A 27 7.66 15.00 -12.86
N LEU A 28 7.97 13.79 -12.37
CA LEU A 28 8.05 13.47 -10.95
C LEU A 28 9.50 13.25 -10.54
N ASP A 29 9.80 13.65 -9.31
CA ASP A 29 11.07 13.32 -8.68
C ASP A 29 11.16 11.82 -8.32
N LEU A 30 12.32 11.39 -7.80
CA LEU A 30 12.55 10.00 -7.40
C LEU A 30 11.50 9.54 -6.38
N ARG A 31 11.15 10.40 -5.42
CA ARG A 31 10.11 10.15 -4.43
C ARG A 31 8.74 9.99 -5.08
N GLY A 32 8.35 10.88 -5.98
CA GLY A 32 7.06 10.82 -6.65
C GLY A 32 6.88 9.54 -7.46
N ASN A 33 7.92 9.09 -8.16
CA ASN A 33 7.90 7.81 -8.86
C ASN A 33 7.87 6.61 -7.90
N PHE A 34 8.59 6.68 -6.76
CA PHE A 34 8.45 5.68 -5.70
C PHE A 34 7.01 5.62 -5.15
N MET A 35 6.41 6.78 -4.86
CA MET A 35 5.04 6.86 -4.36
C MET A 35 4.04 6.30 -5.38
N LEU A 36 4.23 6.52 -6.68
CA LEU A 36 3.44 5.86 -7.72
C LEU A 36 3.56 4.34 -7.66
N LEU A 37 4.79 3.84 -7.57
CA LEU A 37 5.06 2.41 -7.53
C LEU A 37 4.44 1.75 -6.29
N ILE A 38 4.72 2.26 -5.09
CA ILE A 38 4.21 1.67 -3.85
C ILE A 38 2.69 1.71 -3.80
N ASN A 39 2.07 2.83 -4.24
CA ASN A 39 0.62 2.95 -4.37
C ASN A 39 0.03 1.85 -5.24
N ARG A 40 0.73 1.46 -6.32
CA ARG A 40 0.31 0.43 -7.27
C ARG A 40 0.44 -0.97 -6.69
N ILE A 41 1.63 -1.33 -6.22
CA ILE A 41 1.91 -2.70 -5.78
C ILE A 41 1.19 -3.06 -4.48
N ARG A 42 1.03 -2.09 -3.56
CA ARG A 42 0.32 -2.32 -2.29
C ARG A 42 -1.18 -2.47 -2.47
N ARG A 43 -1.79 -1.66 -3.35
CA ARG A 43 -3.25 -1.65 -3.57
C ARG A 43 -3.74 -2.60 -4.66
N THR A 44 -2.84 -3.36 -5.28
CA THR A 44 -3.19 -4.41 -6.25
C THR A 44 -3.00 -5.76 -5.57
N PRO A 45 -4.04 -6.57 -5.38
CA PRO A 45 -3.89 -7.92 -4.84
C PRO A 45 -2.91 -8.77 -5.64
N ILE A 46 -2.05 -9.53 -4.96
CA ILE A 46 -1.21 -10.56 -5.59
C ILE A 46 -2.13 -11.55 -6.32
N ALA A 47 -1.80 -11.89 -7.57
CA ALA A 47 -2.50 -12.92 -8.33
C ALA A 47 -2.21 -14.30 -7.71
N GLN A 48 -3.13 -14.79 -6.90
CA GLN A 48 -3.08 -16.09 -6.25
C GLN A 48 -4.50 -16.53 -5.90
N LYS A 49 -4.71 -17.84 -5.86
CA LYS A 49 -6.00 -18.44 -5.52
C LYS A 49 -6.38 -18.07 -4.10
N ARG A 50 -7.64 -17.67 -3.91
CA ARG A 50 -8.22 -17.39 -2.59
C ARG A 50 -9.63 -17.94 -2.49
N ASN A 51 -10.06 -18.23 -1.28
CA ASN A 51 -11.48 -18.42 -0.97
C ASN A 51 -12.20 -17.06 -0.98
N VAL A 52 -13.52 -17.08 -1.19
CA VAL A 52 -14.36 -15.90 -1.01
C VAL A 52 -15.31 -16.15 0.15
N ILE A 53 -15.37 -15.19 1.07
CA ILE A 53 -16.37 -15.15 2.13
C ILE A 53 -17.14 -13.85 1.99
N GLU A 54 -18.45 -13.96 1.85
CA GLU A 54 -19.36 -12.82 1.83
C GLU A 54 -19.84 -12.51 3.24
N SER A 55 -19.87 -11.22 3.57
CA SER A 55 -20.58 -10.75 4.73
C SER A 55 -22.08 -11.05 4.62
N SER A 56 -22.74 -11.25 5.76
CA SER A 56 -24.19 -11.46 5.79
C SER A 56 -24.99 -10.27 5.24
N VAL A 57 -24.38 -9.07 5.21
CA VAL A 57 -24.98 -7.86 4.63
C VAL A 57 -24.51 -7.56 3.21
N PHE A 58 -23.60 -8.38 2.64
CA PHE A 58 -23.17 -8.20 1.27
C PHE A 58 -24.33 -8.48 0.31
N ASN A 59 -24.55 -7.57 -0.63
CA ASN A 59 -25.60 -7.71 -1.63
C ASN A 59 -25.13 -7.11 -2.96
N CYS A 60 -24.89 -7.98 -3.95
CA CYS A 60 -24.53 -7.54 -5.29
C CYS A 60 -25.77 -7.07 -6.07
N PRO A 61 -25.80 -5.82 -6.57
CA PRO A 61 -26.86 -5.33 -7.42
C PRO A 61 -27.03 -6.19 -8.68
N HIS A 62 -28.29 -6.43 -9.11
CA HIS A 62 -28.60 -7.32 -10.23
C HIS A 62 -27.88 -6.94 -11.52
N GLU A 63 -27.76 -5.63 -11.80
CA GLU A 63 -27.04 -5.09 -12.97
C GLU A 63 -25.54 -5.43 -13.00
N HIS A 64 -24.97 -5.82 -11.86
CA HIS A 64 -23.55 -6.16 -11.72
C HIS A 64 -23.28 -7.66 -11.52
N MET A 65 -24.34 -8.49 -11.43
CA MET A 65 -24.24 -9.91 -11.08
C MET A 65 -23.30 -10.71 -11.99
N SER A 66 -23.33 -10.49 -13.30
CA SER A 66 -22.45 -11.19 -14.26
C SER A 66 -20.98 -10.82 -14.07
N SER A 67 -20.70 -9.55 -13.78
CA SER A 67 -19.34 -9.07 -13.53
C SER A 67 -18.82 -9.57 -12.19
N TYR A 68 -19.71 -9.62 -11.20
CA TYR A 68 -19.44 -10.18 -9.88
C TYR A 68 -19.12 -11.68 -9.95
N GLN A 69 -19.91 -12.49 -10.66
CA GLN A 69 -19.60 -13.93 -10.85
C GLN A 69 -18.23 -14.15 -11.51
N ARG A 70 -17.86 -13.29 -12.47
CA ARG A 70 -16.53 -13.33 -13.08
C ARG A 70 -15.44 -12.92 -12.10
N PHE A 71 -15.69 -11.94 -11.24
CA PHE A 71 -14.77 -11.57 -10.15
C PHE A 71 -14.51 -12.78 -9.26
N ILE A 72 -15.56 -13.45 -8.78
CA ILE A 72 -15.45 -14.66 -7.94
C ILE A 72 -14.60 -15.73 -8.63
N GLN A 73 -14.91 -16.06 -9.89
CA GLN A 73 -14.13 -17.02 -10.67
C GLN A 73 -12.64 -16.64 -10.77
N GLN A 74 -12.33 -15.35 -10.93
CA GLN A 74 -10.94 -14.88 -11.00
C GLN A 74 -10.23 -14.99 -9.64
N VAL A 75 -10.92 -14.71 -8.54
CA VAL A 75 -10.39 -14.91 -7.18
C VAL A 75 -10.07 -16.39 -6.92
N GLU A 76 -11.01 -17.29 -7.24
CA GLU A 76 -10.89 -18.72 -6.96
C GLU A 76 -9.90 -19.46 -7.89
N SER A 77 -9.64 -18.91 -9.07
CA SER A 77 -8.62 -19.41 -10.00
C SER A 77 -7.24 -18.80 -9.77
N GLY A 78 -7.15 -17.72 -8.99
CA GLY A 78 -5.92 -16.97 -8.78
C GLY A 78 -5.50 -16.07 -9.93
N ALA A 79 -6.43 -15.72 -10.82
CA ALA A 79 -6.18 -14.75 -11.86
C ALA A 79 -5.98 -13.33 -11.29
N SER A 80 -5.33 -12.47 -12.06
CA SER A 80 -5.14 -11.06 -11.66
C SER A 80 -6.47 -10.32 -11.51
N LEU A 81 -6.62 -9.62 -10.38
CA LEU A 81 -7.77 -8.77 -10.08
C LEU A 81 -7.57 -7.30 -10.52
N LEU A 82 -6.45 -7.01 -11.19
CA LEU A 82 -6.05 -5.64 -11.55
C LEU A 82 -7.16 -4.87 -12.28
N ARG A 83 -7.92 -5.54 -13.14
CA ARG A 83 -9.01 -4.93 -13.91
C ARG A 83 -10.14 -4.36 -13.06
N TYR A 84 -10.26 -4.79 -11.81
CA TYR A 84 -11.28 -4.32 -10.87
C TYR A 84 -10.75 -3.24 -9.93
N CYS A 85 -9.43 -3.02 -9.89
CA CYS A 85 -8.80 -2.01 -9.05
C CYS A 85 -8.99 -0.60 -9.63
N SER A 86 -9.05 0.43 -8.78
CA SER A 86 -9.17 1.82 -9.23
C SER A 86 -7.95 2.28 -10.01
N ARG A 87 -8.16 2.70 -11.26
CA ARG A 87 -7.10 3.25 -12.12
C ARG A 87 -6.62 4.63 -11.68
N GLY A 88 -7.51 5.41 -11.04
CA GLY A 88 -7.22 6.77 -10.60
C GLY A 88 -6.12 6.85 -9.57
N ASN A 89 -5.97 5.82 -8.73
CA ASN A 89 -4.91 5.71 -7.72
C ASN A 89 -3.49 5.73 -8.31
N PHE A 90 -3.36 5.55 -9.63
CA PHE A 90 -2.08 5.27 -10.29
C PHE A 90 -1.65 6.36 -11.29
N THR A 91 -2.40 7.46 -11.41
CA THR A 91 -2.07 8.54 -12.36
C THR A 91 -1.38 9.72 -11.69
N ASN A 92 -1.66 9.97 -10.41
CA ASN A 92 -0.98 10.97 -9.60
C ASN A 92 -0.95 10.50 -8.14
N PRO A 93 0.25 10.28 -7.58
CA PRO A 93 0.38 9.65 -6.27
C PRO A 93 -0.08 10.56 -5.12
N TYR A 94 -0.30 11.86 -5.40
CA TYR A 94 -0.65 12.86 -4.40
C TYR A 94 -2.13 13.28 -4.43
N LYS A 95 -2.85 12.99 -5.52
CA LYS A 95 -4.24 13.46 -5.71
C LYS A 95 -5.30 12.43 -5.34
N VAL A 96 -5.12 11.17 -5.75
CA VAL A 96 -6.13 10.14 -5.55
C VAL A 96 -5.69 9.24 -4.42
N LYS A 97 -6.56 9.07 -3.42
CA LYS A 97 -6.27 8.35 -2.19
C LYS A 97 -7.37 7.34 -1.91
N ASP A 98 -6.97 6.12 -1.60
CA ASP A 98 -7.86 5.09 -1.11
C ASP A 98 -7.77 5.06 0.40
N GLN A 99 -8.54 5.94 1.05
CA GLN A 99 -8.41 6.18 2.49
C GLN A 99 -8.79 4.95 3.31
N LEU A 100 -9.80 4.19 2.89
CA LEU A 100 -10.19 2.97 3.59
C LEU A 100 -9.11 1.89 3.50
N PHE A 101 -8.40 1.81 2.37
CA PHE A 101 -7.22 0.97 2.27
C PHE A 101 -6.10 1.46 3.20
N ASP A 102 -5.79 2.76 3.17
CA ASP A 102 -4.71 3.34 3.97
C ASP A 102 -4.97 3.24 5.48
N ASP A 103 -6.24 3.20 5.90
CA ASP A 103 -6.61 3.08 7.31
C ASP A 103 -6.81 1.64 7.75
N TRP A 104 -7.52 0.83 6.98
CA TRP A 104 -8.06 -0.46 7.41
C TRP A 104 -7.65 -1.64 6.52
N GLY A 105 -6.89 -1.41 5.44
CA GLY A 105 -6.63 -2.43 4.42
C GLY A 105 -7.88 -2.81 3.63
N ILE A 106 -8.96 -2.03 3.74
CA ILE A 106 -10.22 -2.29 3.02
C ILE A 106 -10.07 -1.76 1.60
N THR A 107 -9.97 -2.68 0.65
CA THR A 107 -9.83 -2.41 -0.77
C THR A 107 -11.20 -2.20 -1.40
N HIS A 108 -11.31 -1.25 -2.33
CA HIS A 108 -12.51 -1.12 -3.17
C HIS A 108 -12.26 -1.68 -4.58
N PHE A 109 -13.21 -2.47 -5.06
CA PHE A 109 -13.22 -3.05 -6.40
C PHE A 109 -14.40 -2.52 -7.20
N HIS A 110 -14.14 -2.05 -8.41
CA HIS A 110 -15.18 -1.82 -9.41
C HIS A 110 -15.68 -3.14 -9.96
N PHE A 111 -16.90 -3.14 -10.51
CA PHE A 111 -17.41 -4.32 -11.22
C PHE A 111 -16.86 -4.43 -12.65
N VAL A 112 -16.52 -3.30 -13.28
CA VAL A 112 -15.90 -3.28 -14.62
C VAL A 112 -14.71 -2.34 -14.68
N GLU A 113 -13.83 -2.57 -15.67
CA GLU A 113 -12.55 -1.86 -15.81
C GLU A 113 -12.68 -0.37 -16.10
N THR A 114 -13.77 0.05 -16.75
CA THR A 114 -14.07 1.46 -16.99
C THR A 114 -14.49 2.22 -15.72
N GLY A 115 -14.61 1.51 -14.61
CA GLY A 115 -15.15 2.02 -13.36
C GLY A 115 -16.68 1.94 -13.32
N THR A 116 -17.19 1.85 -12.10
CA THR A 116 -18.61 1.80 -11.78
C THR A 116 -18.92 2.76 -10.65
N LYS A 117 -20.14 3.30 -10.62
CA LYS A 117 -20.60 4.14 -9.50
C LYS A 117 -20.74 3.34 -8.21
N GLN A 118 -21.06 2.05 -8.30
CA GLN A 118 -21.08 1.13 -7.17
C GLN A 118 -19.78 0.33 -7.13
N VAL A 119 -19.23 0.13 -5.94
CA VAL A 119 -17.99 -0.64 -5.72
C VAL A 119 -18.17 -1.62 -4.58
N MET A 120 -17.50 -2.76 -4.69
CA MET A 120 -17.39 -3.75 -3.63
C MET A 120 -16.26 -3.35 -2.69
N PHE A 121 -16.51 -3.35 -1.39
CA PHE A 121 -15.48 -3.20 -0.36
C PHE A 121 -15.09 -4.57 0.17
N ALA A 122 -13.80 -4.82 0.30
CA ALA A 122 -13.28 -6.11 0.72
C ALA A 122 -11.97 -6.00 1.51
N ILE A 123 -11.71 -6.97 2.37
CA ILE A 123 -10.37 -7.22 2.94
C ILE A 123 -9.76 -8.39 2.20
N VAL A 124 -8.50 -8.24 1.77
CA VAL A 124 -7.77 -9.25 1.01
C VAL A 124 -6.67 -9.82 1.90
N GLU A 125 -6.88 -11.04 2.37
CA GLU A 125 -5.89 -11.84 3.08
C GLU A 125 -5.15 -12.78 2.10
N PRO A 126 -4.05 -13.43 2.51
CA PRO A 126 -3.33 -14.37 1.66
C PRO A 126 -4.23 -15.48 1.10
N GLU A 127 -5.09 -16.07 1.92
CA GLU A 127 -5.89 -17.24 1.52
C GLU A 127 -7.37 -16.92 1.26
N THR A 128 -7.85 -15.72 1.61
CA THR A 128 -9.28 -15.41 1.60
C THR A 128 -9.53 -13.95 1.27
N ILE A 129 -10.57 -13.68 0.49
CA ILE A 129 -11.14 -12.34 0.31
C ILE A 129 -12.47 -12.28 1.05
N PHE A 130 -12.58 -11.32 1.97
CA PHE A 130 -13.78 -11.03 2.74
C PHE A 130 -14.53 -9.88 2.07
N LEU A 131 -15.66 -10.16 1.42
CA LEU A 131 -16.51 -9.17 0.78
C LEU A 131 -17.44 -8.54 1.82
N LEU A 132 -17.26 -7.25 2.10
CA LEU A 132 -17.95 -6.56 3.19
C LEU A 132 -19.30 -6.00 2.76
N ALA A 133 -19.30 -5.14 1.74
CA ALA A 133 -20.50 -4.44 1.30
C ALA A 133 -20.33 -3.86 -0.12
N VAL A 134 -21.44 -3.48 -0.74
CA VAL A 134 -21.46 -2.69 -1.97
C VAL A 134 -22.00 -1.30 -1.65
N PHE A 135 -21.23 -0.25 -1.96
CA PHE A 135 -21.69 1.13 -1.80
C PHE A 135 -21.44 1.96 -3.06
N PRO A 136 -22.25 3.01 -3.29
CA PRO A 136 -21.92 4.01 -4.29
C PRO A 136 -20.70 4.85 -3.86
N HIS A 137 -19.90 5.29 -4.83
CA HIS A 137 -18.82 6.25 -4.67
C HIS A 137 -18.83 7.27 -5.83
N GLY A 138 -18.03 8.34 -5.70
CA GLY A 138 -17.92 9.42 -6.68
C GLY A 138 -18.69 10.69 -6.27
N ILE A 139 -19.11 11.49 -7.26
CA ILE A 139 -19.81 12.76 -7.02
C ILE A 139 -21.10 12.50 -6.24
N GLY A 140 -21.26 13.17 -5.10
CA GLY A 140 -22.40 12.99 -4.18
C GLY A 140 -22.24 11.83 -3.19
N PHE A 141 -21.19 11.01 -3.30
CA PHE A 141 -20.98 9.81 -2.46
C PHE A 141 -19.57 9.76 -1.84
N GLY A 142 -18.94 10.91 -1.62
CA GLY A 142 -17.59 11.00 -1.04
C GLY A 142 -17.48 10.48 0.39
N ASP A 143 -18.62 10.24 1.06
CA ASP A 143 -18.67 9.81 2.45
C ASP A 143 -18.33 8.36 2.66
N VAL A 144 -18.39 7.57 1.60
CA VAL A 144 -18.05 6.16 1.62
C VAL A 144 -16.66 5.89 2.20
N TRP A 145 -15.68 6.75 1.90
CA TRP A 145 -14.28 6.64 2.35
C TRP A 145 -14.07 6.83 3.85
N TYR A 146 -15.12 7.25 4.57
CA TYR A 146 -15.09 7.56 5.99
C TYR A 146 -16.09 6.70 6.78
N LYS A 147 -16.80 5.79 6.10
CA LYS A 147 -17.88 5.00 6.70
C LYS A 147 -17.34 4.04 7.76
N LYS A 148 -17.58 4.37 9.01
CA LYS A 148 -17.43 3.47 10.17
C LYS A 148 -18.15 2.12 9.95
N GLN A 149 -19.27 2.12 9.21
CA GLN A 149 -20.07 0.91 8.94
C GLN A 149 -19.26 -0.25 8.35
N LEU A 150 -18.20 0.02 7.56
CA LEU A 150 -17.35 -1.06 7.04
C LEU A 150 -16.52 -1.72 8.16
N VAL A 151 -16.07 -0.93 9.14
CA VAL A 151 -15.36 -1.45 10.32
C VAL A 151 -16.31 -2.20 11.26
N GLU A 152 -17.57 -1.75 11.37
CA GLU A 152 -18.63 -2.48 12.08
C GLU A 152 -18.84 -3.89 11.50
N ILE A 153 -18.91 -4.01 10.16
CA ILE A 153 -19.07 -5.33 9.52
C ILE A 153 -17.89 -6.24 9.88
N VAL A 154 -16.66 -5.73 9.79
CA VAL A 154 -15.45 -6.50 10.14
C VAL A 154 -15.47 -6.89 11.61
N HIS A 155 -15.87 -5.99 12.51
CA HIS A 155 -15.98 -6.30 13.94
C HIS A 155 -16.99 -7.40 14.24
N ASN A 156 -18.18 -7.32 13.64
CA ASN A 156 -19.28 -8.22 13.96
C ASN A 156 -19.12 -9.60 13.34
N GLU A 157 -18.53 -9.69 12.14
CA GLU A 157 -18.49 -10.94 11.35
C GLU A 157 -17.08 -11.53 11.21
N PHE A 158 -16.05 -10.68 11.21
CA PHE A 158 -14.65 -11.10 11.02
C PHE A 158 -13.71 -10.53 12.09
N PRO A 159 -14.05 -10.63 13.41
CA PRO A 159 -13.33 -9.92 14.47
C PRO A 159 -11.83 -10.26 14.53
N SER A 160 -11.43 -11.46 14.11
CA SER A 160 -10.03 -11.89 14.08
C SER A 160 -9.15 -11.01 13.19
N LEU A 161 -9.72 -10.35 12.17
CA LEU A 161 -8.97 -9.47 11.26
C LEU A 161 -8.51 -8.16 11.92
N ILE A 162 -9.18 -7.73 13.01
CA ILE A 162 -8.90 -6.44 13.66
C ILE A 162 -8.69 -6.55 15.17
N ALA A 163 -8.78 -7.75 15.76
CA ALA A 163 -8.69 -7.95 17.20
C ALA A 163 -7.40 -7.38 17.82
N TYR A 164 -6.27 -7.48 17.13
CA TYR A 164 -4.98 -6.95 17.58
C TYR A 164 -4.88 -5.41 17.56
N LEU A 165 -5.85 -4.73 16.94
CA LEU A 165 -5.95 -3.26 16.87
C LEU A 165 -6.87 -2.68 17.94
N LYS A 166 -7.51 -3.54 18.74
CA LYS A 166 -8.48 -3.13 19.75
C LYS A 166 -7.78 -2.33 20.85
N LEU A 167 -8.34 -1.18 21.20
CA LEU A 167 -7.87 -0.35 22.29
C LEU A 167 -8.59 -0.71 23.60
N ASN A 168 -7.89 -0.59 24.71
CA ASN A 168 -8.42 -0.91 26.05
C ASN A 168 -9.18 0.26 26.71
N ASP A 169 -9.56 1.28 25.93
CA ASP A 169 -10.15 2.51 26.45
C ASP A 169 -11.62 2.65 26.04
N SER A 170 -12.47 2.98 27.01
CA SER A 170 -13.85 3.41 26.76
C SER A 170 -13.83 4.84 26.20
N LYS A 171 -14.19 5.01 24.93
CA LYS A 171 -14.33 6.32 24.27
C LYS A 171 -15.77 6.54 23.81
N LYS A 172 -16.10 7.80 23.54
CA LYS A 172 -17.39 8.16 22.94
C LYS A 172 -17.47 7.61 21.51
N ILE A 173 -18.62 7.06 21.14
CA ILE A 173 -18.92 6.61 19.77
C ILE A 173 -18.57 7.71 18.77
N THR A 174 -17.81 7.37 17.74
CA THR A 174 -17.42 8.31 16.67
C THR A 174 -18.37 8.23 15.50
N ALA A 175 -18.79 9.38 14.97
CA ALA A 175 -19.56 9.46 13.74
C ALA A 175 -18.64 9.45 12.51
N THR A 176 -19.18 9.07 11.35
CA THR A 176 -18.51 9.18 10.03
C THR A 176 -17.96 10.59 9.78
N GLU A 177 -18.67 11.62 10.24
CA GLU A 177 -18.24 13.02 10.06
C GLU A 177 -17.02 13.39 10.91
N ASP A 178 -16.86 12.83 12.12
CA ASP A 178 -15.68 13.04 12.96
C ASP A 178 -14.41 12.58 12.22
N HIS A 179 -14.50 11.39 11.61
CA HIS A 179 -13.44 10.80 10.80
C HIS A 179 -13.16 11.61 9.53
N ARG A 180 -14.19 12.19 8.91
CA ARG A 180 -14.01 13.11 7.78
C ARG A 180 -13.22 14.34 8.18
N GLN A 181 -13.60 14.98 9.28
CA GLN A 181 -12.96 16.21 9.72
C GLN A 181 -11.52 15.97 10.15
N ALA A 182 -11.25 14.90 10.91
CA ALA A 182 -9.90 14.52 11.30
C ALA A 182 -8.99 14.33 10.08
N ARG A 183 -9.43 13.57 9.08
CA ARG A 183 -8.65 13.35 7.84
C ARG A 183 -8.47 14.62 7.02
N LYS A 184 -9.45 15.53 6.97
CA LYS A 184 -9.28 16.85 6.32
C LYS A 184 -8.15 17.66 6.96
N LEU A 185 -7.89 17.45 8.25
CA LEU A 185 -6.82 18.09 9.03
C LEU A 185 -5.51 17.27 9.04
N GLY A 186 -5.47 16.09 8.41
CA GLY A 186 -4.29 15.21 8.46
C GLY A 186 -4.09 14.55 9.83
N LEU A 187 -5.19 14.32 10.57
CA LEU A 187 -5.19 13.67 11.87
C LEU A 187 -5.85 12.28 11.77
N ASN A 188 -5.35 11.35 12.57
CA ASN A 188 -5.92 10.00 12.70
C ASN A 188 -6.68 9.87 14.02
N LEU A 189 -7.90 9.36 13.95
CA LEU A 189 -8.78 9.18 15.10
C LEU A 189 -9.12 7.68 15.25
N PRO A 190 -9.15 7.13 16.48
CA PRO A 190 -9.72 5.80 16.69
C PRO A 190 -11.16 5.74 16.20
N VAL A 191 -11.57 4.63 15.59
CA VAL A 191 -12.98 4.35 15.32
C VAL A 191 -13.57 3.72 16.57
N VAL A 192 -14.65 4.31 17.10
CA VAL A 192 -15.43 3.76 18.21
C VAL A 192 -16.77 3.27 17.69
N LEU A 193 -17.00 1.97 17.88
CA LEU A 193 -18.13 1.20 17.40
C LEU A 193 -19.39 1.37 18.27
N ASP A 194 -20.52 0.89 17.76
CA ASP A 194 -21.84 1.04 18.41
C ASP A 194 -21.94 0.26 19.73
N ASP A 195 -21.21 -0.85 19.85
CA ASP A 195 -21.05 -1.63 21.09
C ASP A 195 -20.05 -1.00 22.09
N GLY A 196 -19.41 0.10 21.70
CA GLY A 196 -18.37 0.78 22.48
C GLY A 196 -16.95 0.24 22.27
N SER A 197 -16.77 -0.83 21.48
CA SER A 197 -15.43 -1.29 21.08
C SER A 197 -14.71 -0.20 20.30
N SER A 198 -13.41 -0.04 20.52
CA SER A 198 -12.62 0.96 19.80
C SER A 198 -11.36 0.37 19.18
N TYR A 199 -11.02 0.85 17.99
CA TYR A 199 -9.91 0.37 17.18
C TYR A 199 -9.10 1.53 16.65
N TYR A 200 -7.78 1.35 16.59
CA TYR A 200 -6.91 2.25 15.84
C TYR A 200 -6.62 1.67 14.45
N PRO A 201 -6.65 2.49 13.38
CA PRO A 201 -6.43 2.00 12.02
C PRO A 201 -5.08 1.30 11.85
N ILE A 202 -5.07 0.13 11.18
CA ILE A 202 -3.90 -0.73 10.94
C ILE A 202 -2.79 0.01 10.19
N GLY A 203 -3.14 0.77 9.16
CA GLY A 203 -2.17 1.49 8.35
C GLY A 203 -1.70 2.79 8.97
N VAL A 204 -2.16 3.07 10.21
CA VAL A 204 -1.91 4.32 10.95
C VAL A 204 -2.41 5.56 10.18
N GLY A 205 -3.22 5.34 9.15
CA GLY A 205 -3.88 6.35 8.33
C GLY A 205 -2.93 7.26 7.58
N VAL A 206 -3.07 8.56 7.81
CA VAL A 206 -2.36 9.61 7.08
C VAL A 206 -1.42 10.42 7.98
N ILE A 207 -0.37 10.99 7.41
CA ILE A 207 0.46 12.01 8.10
C ILE A 207 -0.10 13.42 7.86
N SER A 208 0.53 14.45 8.44
CA SER A 208 0.05 15.84 8.40
C SER A 208 -0.07 16.43 6.99
N ASN A 209 0.74 15.98 6.02
CA ASN A 209 0.62 16.34 4.61
C ASN A 209 -0.47 15.53 3.86
N LYS A 210 -1.22 14.69 4.60
CA LYS A 210 -2.33 13.83 4.18
C LYS A 210 -1.92 12.65 3.31
N GLU A 211 -0.64 12.36 3.14
CA GLU A 211 -0.18 11.14 2.48
C GLU A 211 -0.36 9.93 3.40
N SER A 212 -0.43 8.74 2.81
CA SER A 212 -0.40 7.48 3.55
C SER A 212 0.82 7.41 4.47
N MET A 213 0.59 7.15 5.75
CA MET A 213 1.70 6.99 6.71
C MET A 213 2.57 5.80 6.31
N HIS A 214 1.95 4.68 5.92
CA HIS A 214 2.66 3.49 5.47
C HIS A 214 3.61 3.80 4.30
N ASP A 215 3.12 4.46 3.26
CA ASP A 215 3.93 4.74 2.07
C ASP A 215 5.07 5.73 2.38
N SER A 216 4.79 6.71 3.24
CA SER A 216 5.76 7.69 3.71
C SER A 216 6.86 7.04 4.55
N MET A 217 6.49 6.09 5.43
CA MET A 217 7.45 5.32 6.24
C MET A 217 8.32 4.42 5.37
N ALA A 218 7.75 3.78 4.35
CA ALA A 218 8.52 2.98 3.40
C ALA A 218 9.56 3.82 2.65
N TRP A 219 9.17 5.02 2.18
CA TRP A 219 10.12 5.98 1.60
C TRP A 219 11.22 6.36 2.59
N MET A 220 10.85 6.79 3.80
CA MET A 220 11.81 7.22 4.82
C MET A 220 12.79 6.10 5.19
N HIS A 221 12.31 4.87 5.33
CA HIS A 221 13.15 3.71 5.63
C HIS A 221 14.16 3.48 4.51
N LEU A 222 13.69 3.47 3.25
CA LEU A 222 14.54 3.16 2.11
C LEU A 222 15.54 4.27 1.80
N SER A 223 15.15 5.54 1.91
CA SER A 223 16.07 6.68 1.76
C SER A 223 17.19 6.62 2.80
N ARG A 224 16.85 6.31 4.06
CA ARG A 224 17.85 6.15 5.13
C ARG A 224 18.78 4.96 4.87
N GLN A 225 18.27 3.85 4.36
CA GLN A 225 19.12 2.71 3.99
C GLN A 225 20.07 3.06 2.84
N ILE A 226 19.60 3.77 1.82
CA ILE A 226 20.45 4.24 0.71
C ILE A 226 21.58 5.13 1.24
N GLU A 227 21.25 6.09 2.11
CA GLU A 227 22.24 6.98 2.75
C GLU A 227 23.24 6.19 3.60
N ALA A 228 22.77 5.26 4.42
CA ALA A 228 23.61 4.43 5.29
C ALA A 228 24.58 3.56 4.48
N TYR A 229 24.09 2.87 3.44
CA TYR A 229 24.96 2.11 2.53
C TYR A 229 25.95 3.02 1.81
N ALA A 230 25.52 4.20 1.36
CA ALA A 230 26.40 5.14 0.67
C ALA A 230 27.53 5.63 1.59
N GLN A 231 27.20 6.00 2.84
CA GLN A 231 28.17 6.43 3.83
C GLN A 231 29.15 5.30 4.19
N TYR A 232 28.62 4.11 4.48
CA TYR A 232 29.45 2.94 4.79
C TYR A 232 30.43 2.61 3.65
N THR A 233 29.94 2.62 2.41
CA THR A 233 30.75 2.29 1.23
C THR A 233 31.81 3.36 0.97
N SER A 234 31.48 4.65 1.13
CA SER A 234 32.48 5.73 1.04
C SER A 234 33.58 5.57 2.08
N ASN A 235 33.21 5.34 3.34
CA ASN A 235 34.18 5.14 4.42
C ASN A 235 35.07 3.90 4.19
N TYR A 236 34.48 2.83 3.66
CA TYR A 236 35.22 1.61 3.31
C TYR A 236 36.24 1.89 2.19
N MET A 237 35.86 2.63 1.14
CA MET A 237 36.78 2.99 0.06
C MET A 237 37.93 3.88 0.54
N GLU A 238 37.63 4.86 1.41
CA GLU A 238 38.67 5.70 2.02
C GLU A 238 39.63 4.84 2.86
N GLY A 239 39.11 4.02 3.79
CA GLY A 239 39.94 3.15 4.64
C GLY A 239 40.78 2.14 3.85
N ALA A 240 40.22 1.54 2.79
CA ALA A 240 40.94 0.59 1.93
C ALA A 240 42.05 1.27 1.11
N ALA A 241 41.86 2.52 0.68
CA ALA A 241 42.89 3.32 0.01
C ALA A 241 44.08 3.61 0.93
N TYR A 242 43.83 3.84 2.23
CA TYR A 242 44.87 4.11 3.22
C TYR A 242 45.59 2.85 3.73
N GLY A 243 44.93 1.69 3.79
CA GLY A 243 45.42 0.52 4.54
C GLY A 243 46.02 -0.63 3.73
N CYS A 244 45.57 -0.87 2.50
CA CYS A 244 45.78 -2.20 1.85
C CYS A 244 46.42 -2.18 0.46
N GLY A 245 46.77 -1.02 -0.10
CA GLY A 245 47.36 -0.94 -1.45
C GLY A 245 46.44 -1.48 -2.55
N VAL A 246 45.15 -1.66 -2.26
CA VAL A 246 44.14 -2.03 -3.25
C VAL A 246 43.93 -0.81 -4.14
N GLU A 247 44.05 -0.97 -5.46
CA GLU A 247 43.58 0.03 -6.41
C GLU A 247 42.06 0.19 -6.24
N THR A 248 41.66 1.14 -5.41
CA THR A 248 40.25 1.48 -5.17
C THR A 248 39.53 1.88 -6.46
N SER A 249 40.29 2.29 -7.49
CA SER A 249 39.83 2.51 -8.86
C SER A 249 39.21 1.27 -9.55
N LYS A 250 39.42 0.05 -9.02
CA LYS A 250 38.84 -1.20 -9.57
C LYS A 250 37.60 -1.71 -8.83
N LEU A 251 37.25 -1.11 -7.70
CA LEU A 251 36.05 -1.46 -6.95
C LEU A 251 34.88 -0.58 -7.38
N SER A 252 33.80 -1.20 -7.86
CA SER A 252 32.51 -0.53 -8.04
C SER A 252 31.47 -1.18 -7.16
N PHE A 253 30.41 -0.43 -6.84
CA PHE A 253 29.33 -0.89 -5.97
C PHE A 253 27.99 -0.61 -6.61
N SER A 254 27.04 -1.52 -6.40
CA SER A 254 25.63 -1.34 -6.76
C SER A 254 24.74 -1.62 -5.55
N LEU A 255 23.60 -0.94 -5.51
CA LEU A 255 22.56 -1.21 -4.53
C LEU A 255 21.36 -1.86 -5.25
N ASP A 256 21.09 -3.11 -4.89
CA ASP A 256 19.95 -3.86 -5.40
C ASP A 256 18.75 -3.68 -4.46
N PHE A 257 17.55 -3.73 -5.04
CA PHE A 257 16.29 -3.52 -4.32
C PHE A 257 15.32 -4.67 -4.59
N ALA A 258 14.51 -4.97 -3.59
CA ALA A 258 13.38 -5.90 -3.72
C ALA A 258 12.22 -5.42 -2.87
N TYR A 259 11.00 -5.80 -3.25
CA TYR A 259 9.79 -5.57 -2.47
C TYR A 259 9.07 -6.88 -2.21
N ASP A 260 8.86 -7.19 -0.95
CA ASP A 260 7.98 -8.27 -0.52
C ASP A 260 6.56 -7.71 -0.38
N GLN A 261 5.68 -8.09 -1.30
CA GLN A 261 4.30 -7.63 -1.31
C GLN A 261 3.44 -8.30 -0.22
N GLN A 262 3.82 -9.47 0.30
CA GLN A 262 3.09 -10.08 1.41
C GLN A 262 3.41 -9.37 2.72
N GLN A 263 4.69 -9.06 2.95
CA GLN A 263 5.14 -8.34 4.14
C GLN A 263 5.02 -6.83 4.01
N GLN A 264 4.81 -6.31 2.79
CA GLN A 264 4.77 -4.88 2.48
C GLN A 264 6.10 -4.17 2.83
N LEU A 265 7.24 -4.83 2.57
CA LEU A 265 8.57 -4.36 2.97
C LEU A 265 9.51 -4.25 1.78
N PHE A 266 10.31 -3.17 1.77
CA PHE A 266 11.44 -3.02 0.84
C PHE A 266 12.72 -3.51 1.49
N PHE A 267 13.57 -4.12 0.68
CA PHE A 267 14.91 -4.55 1.05
C PHE A 267 15.92 -3.91 0.11
N ALA A 268 17.07 -3.52 0.66
CA ALA A 268 18.20 -3.03 -0.10
C ALA A 268 19.47 -3.82 0.26
N GLN A 269 20.24 -4.23 -0.75
CA GLN A 269 21.46 -5.00 -0.58
C GLN A 269 22.58 -4.42 -1.43
N CYS A 270 23.69 -4.05 -0.80
CA CYS A 270 24.85 -3.52 -1.50
C CYS A 270 25.79 -4.65 -1.94
N LYS A 271 26.27 -4.58 -3.19
CA LYS A 271 27.21 -5.54 -3.77
C LYS A 271 28.40 -4.82 -4.36
N SER A 272 29.60 -5.37 -4.20
CA SER A 272 30.79 -4.90 -4.90
C SER A 272 30.99 -5.63 -6.24
N SER A 273 31.83 -5.07 -7.11
CA SER A 273 32.25 -5.66 -8.38
C SER A 273 32.95 -7.02 -8.24
N CYS A 274 33.49 -7.32 -7.07
CA CYS A 274 34.11 -8.62 -6.76
C CYS A 274 33.15 -9.62 -6.08
N GLY A 275 31.86 -9.29 -5.98
CA GLY A 275 30.82 -10.18 -5.45
C GLY A 275 30.69 -10.18 -3.92
N VAL A 276 31.35 -9.27 -3.21
CA VAL A 276 31.16 -9.10 -1.77
C VAL A 276 29.81 -8.44 -1.52
N VAL A 277 28.98 -9.11 -0.73
CA VAL A 277 27.70 -8.57 -0.25
C VAL A 277 27.96 -7.80 1.05
N ILE A 278 27.52 -6.54 1.08
CA ILE A 278 27.53 -5.70 2.28
C ILE A 278 26.11 -5.70 2.84
N SER A 279 25.97 -6.05 4.11
CA SER A 279 24.72 -6.03 4.85
C SER A 279 24.83 -5.06 6.02
N LEU A 280 23.81 -4.23 6.20
CA LEU A 280 23.63 -3.30 7.32
C LEU A 280 22.43 -3.72 8.17
#